data_AF-A0A0Q7TC13-F1
#
_entry.id   AF-A0A0Q7TC13-F1
#
_cell.length_a   1.000
_cell.length_b   1.000
_cell.length_c   1.000
_cell.angle_alpha   90.00
_cell.angle_beta   90.00
_cell.angle_gamma   90.00
#
_symmetry.space_group_name_H-M   'P 1'
#
loop_
_entity.id
_entity.type
_entity.pdbx_description
1 polymer ?
#
loop_
_entity_poly.entity_id
_entity_poly.type
_entity_poly.pdbx_seq_one_letter_code
_entity_poly.pdbx_strand_id
1 'polypeptide(L)'
;MAGGQEGMTGMAARKSPVGWILLVLAVVGAVVWFRSAANTPLPVDRAIARGQVTVSFAAADAAHSTLTITRAGADGALTVVVPAGAPIYSAAAGDQRLAVARTVTVRLAKGQSQASVALETYCLDQFALQPTPTTALSFSPPSDGTVVEETEPLRKLIACLDGSTQPHDARQFAVWMVSQNYLDLSYAQARGRIREAYRQVLDDQARTALNGAVRDQVAAALPGASSADIDAAVTRIGGQRLAGKLDARAERMTAADLKGFLGGGAQALESCGYQTQVLEFFKDAPKASA
;
A
#
# COMPACT_ATOMS: atom_id res chain seq x y z
N MET A 1 -50.18 -61.31 68.51
CA MET A 1 -49.27 -61.56 67.37
C MET A 1 -49.57 -60.51 66.31
N ALA A 2 -48.52 -59.81 65.86
CA ALA A 2 -48.37 -58.96 64.65
C ALA A 2 -49.47 -57.90 64.36
N GLY A 3 -49.21 -56.60 64.19
CA GLY A 3 -48.00 -55.88 63.77
C GLY A 3 -48.23 -55.27 62.38
N GLY A 4 -48.03 -53.95 62.22
CA GLY A 4 -47.87 -53.33 60.89
C GLY A 4 -48.48 -51.94 60.71
N GLN A 5 -47.78 -50.88 61.15
CA GLN A 5 -47.90 -49.52 60.62
C GLN A 5 -47.09 -49.42 59.32
N GLU A 6 -47.66 -48.89 58.25
CA GLU A 6 -46.90 -48.35 57.11
C GLU A 6 -47.31 -46.90 56.86
N GLY A 7 -46.37 -45.98 57.17
CA GLY A 7 -46.42 -44.59 56.75
C GLY A 7 -45.58 -44.43 55.49
N MET A 8 -46.12 -43.76 54.47
CA MET A 8 -45.35 -43.27 53.33
C MET A 8 -45.07 -41.78 53.48
N THR A 9 -43.78 -41.51 53.59
CA THR A 9 -43.09 -40.23 53.73
C THR A 9 -43.08 -39.44 52.43
N GLY A 10 -43.37 -38.14 52.53
CA GLY A 10 -43.23 -37.19 51.44
C GLY A 10 -41.76 -36.99 51.04
N MET A 11 -41.46 -37.15 49.75
CA MET A 11 -40.18 -36.76 49.16
C MET A 11 -40.16 -35.24 48.92
N ALA A 12 -39.49 -34.52 49.82
CA ALA A 12 -39.09 -33.15 49.58
C ALA A 12 -37.95 -33.13 48.55
N ALA A 13 -38.23 -32.60 47.35
CA ALA A 13 -37.23 -32.36 46.31
C ALA A 13 -36.21 -31.33 46.81
N ARG A 14 -35.06 -31.80 47.29
CA ARG A 14 -33.88 -30.96 47.58
C ARG A 14 -33.42 -30.31 46.27
N LYS A 15 -33.75 -29.04 46.08
CA LYS A 15 -33.14 -28.18 45.06
C LYS A 15 -31.63 -28.10 45.34
N SER A 16 -30.86 -28.86 44.57
CA SER A 16 -29.40 -28.86 44.65
C SER A 16 -28.88 -27.47 44.24
N PRO A 17 -28.14 -26.74 45.10
CA PRO A 17 -27.60 -25.41 44.79
C PRO A 17 -26.57 -25.44 43.64
N VAL A 18 -26.09 -26.63 43.27
CA VAL A 18 -25.10 -26.84 42.20
C VAL A 18 -25.69 -26.51 40.82
N GLY A 19 -26.99 -26.78 40.60
CA GLY A 19 -27.64 -26.51 39.32
C GLY A 19 -27.76 -25.01 39.00
N TRP A 20 -27.96 -24.18 40.03
CA TRP A 20 -28.04 -22.72 39.88
C TRP A 20 -26.68 -22.09 39.59
N ILE A 21 -25.62 -22.58 40.22
CA ILE A 21 -24.25 -22.08 40.01
C ILE A 21 -23.78 -22.35 38.58
N LEU A 22 -24.04 -23.55 38.05
CA LEU A 22 -23.68 -23.90 36.66
C LEU A 22 -24.43 -23.06 35.62
N LEU A 23 -25.70 -22.73 35.88
CA LEU A 23 -26.50 -21.91 34.97
C LEU A 23 -26.04 -20.45 34.96
N VAL A 24 -25.68 -19.89 36.13
CA VAL A 24 -25.09 -18.54 36.24
C VAL A 24 -23.73 -18.49 35.54
N LEU A 25 -22.87 -19.50 35.72
CA LEU A 25 -21.57 -19.57 35.05
C LEU A 25 -21.70 -19.69 33.52
N ALA A 26 -22.67 -20.46 33.02
CA ALA A 26 -22.94 -20.56 31.59
C ALA A 26 -23.43 -19.23 30.98
N VAL A 27 -24.31 -18.51 31.69
CA VAL A 27 -24.80 -17.19 31.25
C VAL A 27 -23.69 -16.14 31.31
N VAL A 28 -22.89 -16.11 32.37
CA VAL A 28 -21.74 -15.19 32.48
C VAL A 28 -20.69 -15.50 31.41
N GLY A 29 -20.38 -16.78 31.17
CA GLY A 29 -19.48 -17.21 30.10
C GLY A 29 -19.96 -16.79 28.72
N ALA A 30 -21.25 -16.96 28.43
CA ALA A 30 -21.85 -16.51 27.16
C ALA A 30 -21.79 -14.98 27.01
N VAL A 31 -22.10 -14.21 28.06
CA VAL A 31 -22.06 -12.74 28.02
C VAL A 31 -20.64 -12.20 27.83
N VAL A 32 -19.64 -12.81 28.49
CA VAL A 32 -18.22 -12.44 28.31
C VAL A 32 -17.72 -12.81 26.91
N TRP A 33 -18.12 -13.96 26.38
CA TRP A 33 -17.76 -14.38 25.03
C TRP A 33 -18.39 -13.49 23.95
N PHE A 34 -19.67 -13.12 24.08
CA PHE A 34 -20.32 -12.18 23.17
C PHE A 34 -19.73 -10.77 23.24
N ARG A 35 -19.33 -10.28 24.43
CA ARG A 35 -18.61 -9.00 24.57
C ARG A 35 -17.20 -9.03 23.99
N SER A 36 -16.51 -10.16 24.08
CA SER A 36 -15.18 -10.36 23.51
C SER A 36 -15.22 -10.42 21.98
N ALA A 37 -16.20 -11.14 21.42
CA ALA A 37 -16.41 -11.22 19.97
C ALA A 37 -16.80 -9.88 19.32
N ALA A 38 -17.45 -8.98 20.07
CA ALA A 38 -17.80 -7.65 19.58
C ALA A 38 -16.61 -6.67 19.47
N ASN A 39 -15.47 -6.98 20.10
CA ASN A 39 -14.27 -6.12 20.14
C ASN A 39 -13.06 -6.72 19.42
N THR A 40 -13.20 -7.82 18.70
CA THR A 40 -12.10 -8.37 17.91
C THR A 40 -11.72 -7.40 16.79
N PRO A 41 -10.46 -6.98 16.68
CA PRO A 41 -10.01 -6.12 15.59
C PRO A 41 -10.33 -6.77 14.25
N LEU A 42 -11.01 -6.03 13.36
CA LEU A 42 -11.43 -6.52 12.06
C LEU A 42 -10.50 -5.96 10.97
N PRO A 43 -9.91 -6.80 10.10
CA PRO A 43 -9.21 -6.34 8.91
C PRO A 43 -10.07 -5.43 8.02
N VAL A 44 -9.49 -4.38 7.47
CA VAL A 44 -10.21 -3.34 6.72
C VAL A 44 -10.96 -3.86 5.49
N ASP A 45 -10.37 -4.82 4.77
CA ASP A 45 -10.98 -5.53 3.64
C ASP A 45 -12.27 -6.24 4.04
N ARG A 46 -12.26 -6.94 5.18
CA ARG A 46 -13.44 -7.62 5.72
C ARG A 46 -14.48 -6.64 6.23
N ALA A 47 -14.05 -5.52 6.83
CA ALA A 47 -14.96 -4.49 7.31
C ALA A 47 -15.73 -3.83 6.15
N ILE A 48 -15.04 -3.56 5.03
CA ILE A 48 -15.62 -3.04 3.79
C ILE A 48 -16.57 -4.08 3.17
N ALA A 49 -16.12 -5.32 2.99
CA ALA A 49 -16.92 -6.38 2.36
C ALA A 49 -18.21 -6.70 3.13
N ARG A 50 -18.22 -6.50 4.45
CA ARG A 50 -19.41 -6.65 5.30
C ARG A 50 -20.32 -5.40 5.34
N GLY A 51 -19.98 -4.34 4.61
CA GLY A 51 -20.71 -3.07 4.63
C GLY A 51 -20.69 -2.37 5.99
N GLN A 52 -19.69 -2.66 6.84
CA GLN A 52 -19.60 -2.06 8.18
C GLN A 52 -18.93 -0.68 8.15
N VAL A 53 -18.04 -0.47 7.17
CA VAL A 53 -17.35 0.80 6.96
C VAL A 53 -17.27 1.15 5.48
N THR A 54 -17.22 2.45 5.21
CA THR A 54 -16.69 3.01 3.96
C THR A 54 -15.33 3.63 4.25
N VAL A 55 -14.45 3.58 3.26
CA VAL A 55 -13.10 4.16 3.34
C VAL A 55 -12.96 5.23 2.29
N SER A 56 -12.28 6.32 2.64
CA SER A 56 -11.84 7.33 1.69
C SER A 56 -10.40 7.70 1.98
N PHE A 57 -9.68 8.06 0.94
CA PHE A 57 -8.27 8.41 1.02
C PHE A 57 -8.06 9.80 0.45
N ALA A 58 -7.12 10.51 1.06
CA ALA A 58 -6.55 11.73 0.49
C ALA A 58 -5.02 11.58 0.53
N ALA A 59 -4.38 11.49 -0.63
CA ALA A 59 -2.92 11.50 -0.70
C ALA A 59 -2.42 12.94 -0.57
N ALA A 60 -1.54 13.18 0.40
CA ALA A 60 -0.81 14.44 0.45
C ALA A 60 0.39 14.38 -0.52
N ASP A 61 1.08 13.25 -0.50
CA ASP A 61 2.17 12.89 -1.40
C ASP A 61 2.28 11.35 -1.52
N ALA A 62 3.30 10.87 -2.23
CA ALA A 62 3.61 9.45 -2.40
C ALA A 62 3.89 8.66 -1.10
N ALA A 63 4.41 9.33 -0.07
CA ALA A 63 4.81 8.74 1.20
C ALA A 63 3.76 8.92 2.31
N HIS A 64 2.85 9.89 2.16
CA HIS A 64 1.86 10.25 3.17
C HIS A 64 0.46 10.34 2.58
N SER A 65 -0.43 9.53 3.15
CA SER A 65 -1.86 9.55 2.85
C SER A 65 -2.67 9.71 4.12
N THR A 66 -3.87 10.26 4.01
CA THR A 66 -4.86 10.24 5.09
C THR A 66 -5.91 9.21 4.74
N LEU A 67 -6.12 8.24 5.63
CA LEU A 67 -7.23 7.31 5.56
C LEU A 67 -8.34 7.79 6.48
N THR A 68 -9.52 7.96 5.92
CA THR A 68 -10.75 8.19 6.68
C THR A 68 -11.61 6.94 6.63
N ILE A 69 -11.94 6.41 7.79
CA ILE A 69 -12.87 5.29 7.94
C ILE A 69 -14.18 5.84 8.50
N THR A 70 -15.26 5.63 7.76
CA THR A 70 -16.61 6.05 8.13
C THR A 70 -17.46 4.81 8.39
N ARG A 71 -18.23 4.77 9.46
CA ARG A 71 -19.14 3.67 9.78
C ARG A 71 -20.38 3.71 8.88
N ALA A 72 -20.77 2.57 8.33
CA ALA A 72 -21.90 2.44 7.39
C ALA A 72 -23.12 1.70 7.98
N GLY A 73 -23.22 1.58 9.31
CA GLY A 73 -24.28 0.79 9.97
C GLY A 73 -24.51 1.15 11.44
N ALA A 74 -25.07 0.19 12.20
CA ALA A 74 -25.53 0.38 13.58
C ALA A 74 -24.45 0.90 14.55
N ASP A 75 -24.87 1.69 15.53
CA ASP A 75 -23.99 2.38 16.46
C ASP A 75 -23.40 1.41 17.52
N GLY A 76 -22.10 1.15 17.43
CA GLY A 76 -21.37 0.26 18.33
C GLY A 76 -19.86 0.50 18.19
N ALA A 77 -19.07 0.15 19.21
CA ALA A 77 -17.63 0.26 19.11
C ALA A 77 -17.11 -0.65 17.98
N LEU A 78 -16.20 -0.13 17.16
CA LEU A 78 -15.58 -0.88 16.07
C LEU A 78 -14.08 -0.61 16.05
N THR A 79 -13.29 -1.68 15.96
CA THR A 79 -11.84 -1.58 15.76
C THR A 79 -11.51 -2.16 14.40
N VAL A 80 -10.96 -1.33 13.52
CA VAL A 80 -10.50 -1.71 12.18
C VAL A 80 -8.98 -1.75 12.15
N VAL A 81 -8.41 -2.77 11.54
CA VAL A 81 -6.96 -2.92 11.34
C VAL A 81 -6.66 -2.84 9.86
N VAL A 82 -5.74 -1.97 9.51
CA VAL A 82 -5.16 -1.89 8.17
C VAL A 82 -3.76 -2.48 8.28
N PRO A 83 -3.51 -3.69 7.72
CA PRO A 83 -2.21 -4.32 7.85
C PRO A 83 -1.14 -3.60 7.02
N ALA A 84 0.11 -3.63 7.47
CA ALA A 84 1.25 -3.31 6.62
C ALA A 84 1.22 -4.19 5.36
N GLY A 85 1.55 -3.58 4.21
CA GLY A 85 1.48 -4.21 2.90
C GLY A 85 0.09 -4.23 2.28
N ALA A 86 -0.96 -3.72 2.95
CA ALA A 86 -2.28 -3.59 2.33
C ALA A 86 -2.19 -2.71 1.07
N PRO A 87 -2.61 -3.22 -0.10
CA PRO A 87 -2.50 -2.48 -1.35
C PRO A 87 -3.56 -1.37 -1.41
N ILE A 88 -3.17 -0.22 -1.94
CA ILE A 88 -4.06 0.91 -2.25
C ILE A 88 -3.95 1.16 -3.75
N TYR A 89 -5.10 1.08 -4.42
CA TYR A 89 -5.23 1.19 -5.86
C TYR A 89 -5.70 2.59 -6.24
N SER A 90 -5.18 3.11 -7.34
CA SER A 90 -5.81 4.23 -8.05
C SER A 90 -6.84 3.69 -9.04
N ALA A 91 -7.88 4.49 -9.28
CA ALA A 91 -8.89 4.21 -10.30
C ALA A 91 -8.41 4.47 -11.74
N ALA A 92 -7.33 5.22 -11.93
CA ALA A 92 -6.80 5.53 -13.26
C ALA A 92 -5.65 4.60 -13.66
N ALA A 93 -5.66 4.16 -14.92
CA ALA A 93 -4.58 3.35 -15.47
C ALA A 93 -3.28 4.17 -15.56
N GLY A 94 -2.16 3.58 -15.12
CA GLY A 94 -0.84 4.23 -15.13
C GLY A 94 -0.53 5.07 -13.88
N ASP A 95 -1.49 5.22 -12.97
CA ASP A 95 -1.26 5.84 -11.67
C ASP A 95 -0.48 4.92 -10.73
N GLN A 96 0.21 5.56 -9.78
CA GLN A 96 0.94 4.91 -8.71
C GLN A 96 0.04 4.01 -7.86
N ARG A 97 0.35 2.71 -7.81
CA ARG A 97 -0.15 1.85 -6.73
C ARG A 97 0.67 2.08 -5.47
N LEU A 98 -0.01 2.10 -4.34
CA LEU A 98 0.64 2.26 -3.04
C LEU A 98 0.46 0.99 -2.20
N ALA A 99 1.30 0.84 -1.19
CA ALA A 99 1.07 -0.08 -0.09
C ALA A 99 1.20 0.64 1.25
N VAL A 100 0.38 0.22 2.21
CA VAL A 100 0.45 0.73 3.58
C VAL A 100 1.78 0.33 4.21
N ALA A 101 2.58 1.29 4.65
CA ALA A 101 3.93 1.01 5.15
C ALA A 101 3.96 0.43 6.56
N ARG A 102 2.93 0.74 7.39
CA ARG A 102 2.84 0.30 8.78
C ARG A 102 1.43 -0.13 9.14
N THR A 103 1.32 -1.14 9.99
CA THR A 103 0.01 -1.57 10.49
C THR A 103 -0.62 -0.44 11.31
N VAL A 104 -1.83 -0.02 10.95
CA VAL A 104 -2.59 0.96 11.74
C VAL A 104 -3.87 0.35 12.30
N THR A 105 -4.19 0.72 13.53
CA THR A 105 -5.44 0.33 14.20
C THR A 105 -6.30 1.56 14.39
N VAL A 106 -7.46 1.58 13.75
CA VAL A 106 -8.44 2.65 13.84
C VAL A 106 -9.56 2.22 14.77
N ARG A 107 -9.79 2.97 15.84
CA ARG A 107 -10.88 2.71 16.79
C ARG A 107 -11.96 3.76 16.59
N LEU A 108 -13.17 3.31 16.28
CA LEU A 108 -14.38 4.12 16.23
C LEU A 108 -15.17 3.84 17.52
N ALA A 109 -15.15 4.78 18.47
CA ALA A 109 -15.93 4.66 19.69
C ALA A 109 -17.44 4.70 19.39
N LYS A 110 -18.26 4.32 20.37
CA LYS A 110 -19.71 4.51 20.26
C LYS A 110 -20.03 6.01 20.09
N GLY A 111 -20.91 6.35 19.14
CA GLY A 111 -21.22 7.74 18.79
C GLY A 111 -20.19 8.43 17.88
N GLN A 112 -19.06 7.79 17.56
CA GLN A 112 -18.14 8.27 16.52
C GLN A 112 -18.48 7.61 15.19
N SER A 113 -18.94 8.41 14.23
CA SER A 113 -19.26 7.95 12.87
C SER A 113 -18.03 7.85 11.97
N GLN A 114 -16.96 8.58 12.28
CA GLN A 114 -15.75 8.62 11.46
C GLN A 114 -14.48 8.80 12.28
N ALA A 115 -13.36 8.32 11.75
CA ALA A 115 -12.02 8.58 12.24
C ALA A 115 -11.06 8.70 11.07
N SER A 116 -10.12 9.65 11.18
CA SER A 116 -9.06 9.84 10.20
C SER A 116 -7.71 9.54 10.83
N VAL A 117 -6.85 8.84 10.09
CA VAL A 117 -5.49 8.52 10.50
C VAL A 117 -4.52 8.83 9.37
N ALA A 118 -3.35 9.36 9.75
CA ALA A 118 -2.24 9.47 8.82
C ALA A 118 -1.68 8.07 8.54
N LEU A 119 -1.41 7.79 7.27
CA LEU A 119 -0.78 6.59 6.77
C LEU A 119 0.54 6.96 6.13
N GLU A 120 1.58 6.27 6.54
CA GLU A 120 2.80 6.16 5.76
C GLU A 120 2.56 5.13 4.65
N THR A 121 2.97 5.45 3.42
CA THR A 121 2.80 4.60 2.24
C THR A 121 4.12 4.38 1.51
N TYR A 122 4.20 3.27 0.78
CA TYR A 122 5.23 3.01 -0.21
C TYR A 122 4.64 3.03 -1.62
N CYS A 123 5.40 3.60 -2.55
CA CYS A 123 5.14 3.47 -3.98
C CYS A 123 5.54 2.07 -4.45
N LEU A 124 4.65 1.38 -5.15
CA LEU A 124 4.94 0.05 -5.72
C LEU A 124 5.52 0.14 -7.14
N ASP A 125 5.08 1.13 -7.89
CA ASP A 125 5.50 1.40 -9.27
C ASP A 125 6.48 2.58 -9.30
N GLN A 126 7.76 2.35 -9.53
CA GLN A 126 8.81 3.40 -9.41
C GLN A 126 8.61 4.60 -10.35
N PHE A 127 8.01 4.36 -11.52
CA PHE A 127 7.91 5.33 -12.61
C PHE A 127 6.48 5.80 -12.90
N ALA A 128 5.52 5.37 -12.08
CA ALA A 128 4.13 5.78 -12.24
C ALA A 128 3.90 7.21 -11.75
N LEU A 129 2.78 7.81 -12.16
CA LEU A 129 2.42 9.15 -11.71
C LEU A 129 2.05 9.12 -10.23
N GLN A 130 2.73 9.96 -9.44
CA GLN A 130 2.44 10.09 -8.02
C GLN A 130 1.00 10.56 -7.78
N PRO A 131 0.35 10.06 -6.72
CA PRO A 131 -1.01 10.46 -6.40
C PRO A 131 -1.01 11.93 -5.96
N THR A 132 -2.04 12.65 -6.40
CA THR A 132 -2.38 14.00 -5.96
C THR A 132 -3.54 13.96 -4.95
N PRO A 133 -3.85 15.06 -4.24
CA PRO A 133 -5.00 15.12 -3.34
C PRO A 133 -6.35 14.81 -3.97
N THR A 134 -6.45 14.89 -5.29
CA THR A 134 -7.67 14.57 -6.06
C THR A 134 -7.67 13.16 -6.64
N THR A 135 -6.62 12.38 -6.43
CA THR A 135 -6.52 11.00 -6.94
C THR A 135 -7.48 10.10 -6.18
N ALA A 136 -8.35 9.41 -6.91
CA ALA A 136 -9.32 8.49 -6.32
C ALA A 136 -8.63 7.17 -5.95
N LEU A 137 -8.36 6.99 -4.66
CA LEU A 137 -7.70 5.82 -4.09
C LEU A 137 -8.67 4.89 -3.36
N SER A 138 -8.43 3.59 -3.42
CA SER A 138 -9.29 2.55 -2.82
C SER A 138 -8.50 1.33 -2.38
N PHE A 139 -9.01 0.58 -1.38
CA PHE A 139 -8.53 -0.77 -1.04
C PHE A 139 -9.09 -1.85 -1.98
N SER A 140 -10.06 -1.50 -2.83
CA SER A 140 -10.61 -2.44 -3.81
C SER A 140 -9.88 -2.32 -5.14
N PRO A 141 -9.50 -3.44 -5.77
CA PRO A 141 -8.91 -3.39 -7.10
C PRO A 141 -9.92 -2.84 -8.11
N PRO A 142 -9.46 -2.15 -9.18
CA PRO A 142 -10.33 -1.72 -10.26
C PRO A 142 -11.00 -2.94 -10.92
N SER A 143 -12.26 -2.74 -11.35
CA SER A 143 -13.10 -3.79 -11.94
C SER A 143 -12.75 -4.13 -13.39
N ASP A 144 -11.71 -3.52 -13.95
CA ASP A 144 -11.28 -3.65 -15.35
C ASP A 144 -10.49 -4.93 -15.65
N GLY A 145 -10.31 -5.81 -14.65
CA GLY A 145 -9.66 -7.10 -14.82
C GLY A 145 -8.13 -7.02 -14.87
N THR A 146 -7.54 -5.87 -14.53
CA THR A 146 -6.09 -5.82 -14.27
C THR A 146 -5.77 -6.73 -13.07
N VAL A 147 -5.12 -7.86 -13.36
CA VAL A 147 -4.69 -8.81 -12.34
C VAL A 147 -3.71 -8.09 -11.44
N VAL A 148 -4.12 -7.84 -10.20
CA VAL A 148 -3.20 -7.40 -9.16
C VAL A 148 -2.35 -8.60 -8.80
N GLU A 149 -1.20 -8.71 -9.45
CA GLU A 149 -0.14 -9.61 -9.00
C GLU A 149 0.46 -9.01 -7.72
N GLU A 150 -0.26 -9.17 -6.62
CA GLU A 150 0.25 -8.88 -5.30
C GLU A 150 1.19 -10.03 -4.94
N THR A 151 2.48 -9.83 -5.20
CA THR A 151 3.47 -10.86 -4.95
C THR A 151 3.60 -11.01 -3.42
N GLU A 152 3.29 -12.21 -2.92
CA GLU A 152 3.49 -12.58 -1.51
C GLU A 152 4.87 -12.15 -0.95
N PRO A 153 5.99 -12.20 -1.71
CA PRO A 153 7.27 -11.62 -1.31
C PRO A 153 7.22 -10.15 -0.89
N LEU A 154 6.50 -9.30 -1.62
CA LEU A 154 6.38 -7.88 -1.34
C LEU A 154 5.65 -7.64 -0.02
N ARG A 155 4.52 -8.33 0.19
CA ARG A 155 3.76 -8.23 1.44
C ARG A 155 4.58 -8.69 2.64
N LYS A 156 5.34 -9.77 2.50
CA LYS A 156 6.28 -10.26 3.52
C LYS A 156 7.37 -9.25 3.85
N LEU A 157 7.98 -8.63 2.83
CA LEU A 157 8.97 -7.58 3.02
C LEU A 157 8.36 -6.40 3.79
N ILE A 158 7.24 -5.85 3.33
CA ILE A 158 6.62 -4.67 3.97
C ILE A 158 6.19 -4.98 5.41
N ALA A 159 5.63 -6.16 5.68
CA ALA A 159 5.29 -6.58 7.02
C ALA A 159 6.52 -6.70 7.94
N CYS A 160 7.68 -7.12 7.41
CA CYS A 160 8.93 -7.09 8.17
C CYS A 160 9.46 -5.67 8.41
N LEU A 161 9.30 -4.77 7.43
CA LEU A 161 9.68 -3.37 7.55
C LEU A 161 8.75 -2.59 8.50
N ASP A 162 7.62 -3.17 8.92
CA ASP A 162 6.73 -2.61 9.93
C ASP A 162 7.47 -2.49 11.27
N GLY A 163 7.72 -1.26 11.70
CA GLY A 163 8.52 -0.96 12.90
C GLY A 163 10.03 -0.88 12.68
N SER A 164 10.52 -1.04 11.44
CA SER A 164 11.93 -0.79 11.11
C SER A 164 12.31 0.67 11.40
N THR A 165 13.52 0.86 11.93
CA THR A 165 14.11 2.18 12.20
C THR A 165 14.84 2.77 10.99
N GLN A 166 14.93 2.01 9.89
CA GLN A 166 15.56 2.48 8.66
C GLN A 166 14.80 3.70 8.09
N PRO A 167 15.50 4.67 7.48
CA PRO A 167 14.86 5.81 6.80
C PRO A 167 13.82 5.37 5.78
N HIS A 168 12.78 6.18 5.55
CA HIS A 168 11.72 5.87 4.58
C HIS A 168 12.30 5.57 3.19
N ASP A 169 13.21 6.40 2.67
CA ASP A 169 13.85 6.21 1.36
C ASP A 169 14.56 4.85 1.25
N ALA A 170 15.27 4.41 2.29
CA ALA A 170 15.94 3.11 2.32
C ALA A 170 14.91 1.96 2.20
N ARG A 171 13.80 2.06 2.93
CA ARG A 171 12.70 1.10 2.88
C ARG A 171 11.99 1.14 1.51
N GLN A 172 11.77 2.33 0.95
CA GLN A 172 11.19 2.53 -0.37
C GLN A 172 12.04 1.92 -1.49
N PHE A 173 13.36 2.04 -1.42
CA PHE A 173 14.28 1.38 -2.34
C PHE A 173 14.16 -0.14 -2.25
N ALA A 174 14.13 -0.73 -1.05
CA ALA A 174 13.93 -2.17 -0.88
C ALA A 174 12.59 -2.64 -1.47
N VAL A 175 11.51 -1.86 -1.25
CA VAL A 175 10.19 -2.12 -1.84
C VAL A 175 10.26 -2.13 -3.36
N TRP A 176 10.89 -1.15 -4.00
CA TRP A 176 11.04 -1.12 -5.46
C TRP A 176 11.88 -2.28 -6.00
N MET A 177 12.93 -2.70 -5.29
CA MET A 177 13.73 -3.85 -5.73
C MET A 177 12.91 -5.12 -5.80
N VAL A 178 12.00 -5.35 -4.84
CA VAL A 178 11.09 -6.51 -4.85
C VAL A 178 9.94 -6.31 -5.84
N SER A 179 9.28 -5.15 -5.84
CA SER A 179 8.09 -4.92 -6.67
C SER A 179 8.39 -4.91 -8.17
N GLN A 180 9.58 -4.45 -8.57
CA GLN A 180 10.01 -4.41 -9.97
C GLN A 180 10.77 -5.67 -10.41
N ASN A 181 10.91 -6.64 -9.50
CA ASN A 181 11.70 -7.85 -9.64
C ASN A 181 13.16 -7.58 -10.06
N TYR A 182 13.80 -6.59 -9.44
CA TYR A 182 15.21 -6.30 -9.72
C TYR A 182 16.16 -7.31 -9.06
N LEU A 183 15.73 -7.99 -7.99
CA LEU A 183 16.56 -8.94 -7.26
C LEU A 183 17.00 -10.16 -8.09
N ASP A 184 16.18 -10.52 -9.09
CA ASP A 184 16.42 -11.64 -10.01
C ASP A 184 17.21 -11.23 -11.26
N LEU A 185 17.48 -9.94 -11.45
CA LEU A 185 18.24 -9.41 -12.59
C LEU A 185 19.69 -9.18 -12.20
N SER A 186 20.62 -9.28 -13.15
CA SER A 186 21.97 -8.78 -12.92
C SER A 186 21.96 -7.26 -12.76
N TYR A 187 22.98 -6.70 -12.09
CA TYR A 187 23.13 -5.25 -11.92
C TYR A 187 23.03 -4.49 -13.26
N ALA A 188 23.66 -5.01 -14.31
CA ALA A 188 23.66 -4.40 -15.65
C ALA A 188 22.26 -4.41 -16.29
N GLN A 189 21.50 -5.50 -16.12
CA GLN A 189 20.13 -5.62 -16.62
C GLN A 189 19.19 -4.66 -15.90
N ALA A 190 19.25 -4.63 -14.57
CA ALA A 190 18.45 -3.70 -13.76
C ALA A 190 18.77 -2.23 -14.11
N ARG A 191 20.06 -1.87 -14.21
CA ARG A 191 20.50 -0.55 -14.68
C ARG A 191 19.92 -0.20 -16.05
N GLY A 192 20.00 -1.13 -17.01
CA GLY A 192 19.45 -0.94 -18.34
C GLY A 192 17.94 -0.67 -18.32
N ARG A 193 17.19 -1.44 -17.52
CA ARG A 193 15.75 -1.30 -17.36
C ARG A 193 15.35 0.04 -16.71
N ILE A 194 16.03 0.43 -15.63
CA ILE A 194 15.79 1.70 -14.93
C ILE A 194 16.09 2.89 -15.87
N ARG A 195 17.22 2.83 -16.58
CA ARG A 195 17.60 3.88 -17.53
C ARG A 195 16.58 4.04 -18.64
N GLU A 196 16.12 2.93 -19.20
CA GLU A 196 15.13 2.95 -20.27
C GLU A 196 13.78 3.49 -19.78
N ALA A 197 13.34 3.09 -18.58
CA ALA A 197 12.14 3.65 -17.97
C ALA A 197 12.26 5.17 -17.75
N TYR A 198 13.40 5.65 -17.23
CA TYR A 198 13.62 7.09 -17.09
C TYR A 198 13.63 7.83 -18.42
N ARG A 199 14.21 7.24 -19.48
CA ARG A 199 14.15 7.83 -20.83
C ARG A 199 12.71 7.99 -21.29
N GLN A 200 11.89 6.96 -21.15
CA GLN A 200 10.48 7.01 -21.53
C GLN A 200 9.72 8.11 -20.77
N VAL A 201 9.85 8.16 -19.44
CA VAL A 201 9.23 9.19 -18.61
C VAL A 201 9.67 10.60 -19.04
N LEU A 202 10.97 10.79 -19.28
CA LEU A 202 11.52 12.07 -19.68
C LEU A 202 11.11 12.48 -21.10
N ASP A 203 11.01 11.52 -22.03
CA ASP A 203 10.54 11.73 -23.39
C ASP A 203 9.05 12.12 -23.39
N ASP A 204 8.22 11.48 -22.59
CA ASP A 204 6.79 11.81 -22.47
C ASP A 204 6.57 13.20 -21.86
N GLN A 205 7.34 13.55 -20.83
CA GLN A 205 7.36 14.90 -20.27
C GLN A 205 7.81 15.94 -21.30
N ALA A 206 8.86 15.63 -22.06
CA ALA A 206 9.37 16.51 -23.11
C ALA A 206 8.33 16.73 -24.21
N ARG A 207 7.66 15.67 -24.69
CA ARG A 207 6.60 15.75 -25.70
C ARG A 207 5.43 16.60 -25.21
N THR A 208 5.01 16.40 -23.97
CA THR A 208 3.93 17.20 -23.36
C THR A 208 4.30 18.68 -23.29
N ALA A 209 5.52 19.00 -22.88
CA ALA A 209 6.01 20.37 -22.82
C ALA A 209 6.15 21.02 -24.21
N LEU A 210 6.61 20.25 -25.21
CA LEU A 210 6.75 20.71 -26.59
C LEU A 210 5.40 20.99 -27.25
N ASN A 211 4.40 20.13 -27.01
CA ASN A 211 3.07 20.25 -27.61
C ASN A 211 2.22 21.38 -27.01
N GLY A 212 2.53 21.84 -25.79
CA GLY A 212 1.89 23.00 -25.18
C GLY A 212 2.64 24.30 -25.47
N ALA A 213 3.39 24.78 -24.48
CA ALA A 213 3.98 26.13 -24.48
C ALA A 213 4.91 26.42 -25.67
N VAL A 214 5.65 25.44 -26.17
CA VAL A 214 6.57 25.65 -27.31
C VAL A 214 5.79 25.74 -28.62
N ARG A 215 4.78 24.89 -28.83
CA ARG A 215 3.88 24.98 -29.98
C ARG A 215 3.21 26.34 -30.03
N ASP A 216 2.71 26.84 -28.91
CA ASP A 216 2.05 28.15 -28.82
C ASP A 216 3.02 29.30 -29.14
N GLN A 217 4.26 29.23 -28.64
CA GLN A 217 5.30 30.22 -28.95
C GLN A 217 5.69 30.20 -30.43
N VAL A 218 5.84 29.02 -31.03
CA VAL A 218 6.17 28.87 -32.46
C VAL A 218 5.01 29.37 -33.32
N ALA A 219 3.77 29.07 -32.94
CA ALA A 219 2.57 29.57 -33.61
C ALA A 219 2.48 31.10 -33.56
N ALA A 220 2.79 31.71 -32.40
CA ALA A 220 2.83 33.16 -32.25
C ALA A 220 3.96 33.82 -33.05
N ALA A 221 5.11 33.15 -33.16
CA ALA A 221 6.26 33.65 -33.93
C ALA A 221 6.09 33.47 -35.46
N LEU A 222 5.21 32.57 -35.90
CA LEU A 222 4.95 32.26 -37.31
C LEU A 222 3.46 32.46 -37.65
N PRO A 223 2.96 33.71 -37.64
CA PRO A 223 1.56 33.98 -37.95
C PRO A 223 1.21 33.54 -39.39
N GLY A 224 0.21 32.68 -39.53
CA GLY A 224 -0.24 32.14 -40.81
C GLY A 224 0.46 30.87 -41.28
N ALA A 225 1.43 30.33 -40.51
CA ALA A 225 2.00 29.02 -40.80
C ALA A 225 0.96 27.90 -40.61
N SER A 226 1.05 26.85 -41.41
CA SER A 226 0.17 25.69 -41.24
C SER A 226 0.52 24.93 -39.95
N SER A 227 -0.43 24.17 -39.41
CA SER A 227 -0.14 23.30 -38.26
C SER A 227 1.03 22.35 -38.53
N ALA A 228 1.17 21.86 -39.77
CA ALA A 228 2.27 20.98 -40.17
C ALA A 228 3.63 21.68 -40.13
N ASP A 229 3.69 22.96 -40.51
CA ASP A 229 4.92 23.76 -40.46
C ASP A 229 5.33 24.06 -39.00
N ILE A 230 4.35 24.33 -38.14
CA ILE A 230 4.56 24.52 -36.70
C ILE A 230 5.10 23.21 -36.09
N ASP A 231 4.49 22.07 -36.40
CA ASP A 231 4.92 20.75 -35.90
C ASP A 231 6.33 20.38 -36.39
N ALA A 232 6.66 20.66 -37.65
CA ALA A 232 7.99 20.47 -38.20
C ALA A 232 9.04 21.39 -37.54
N ALA A 233 8.67 22.63 -37.22
CA ALA A 233 9.53 23.58 -36.52
C ALA A 233 9.79 23.14 -35.06
N VAL A 234 8.73 22.76 -34.33
CA VAL A 234 8.82 22.23 -32.96
C VAL A 234 9.71 20.97 -32.92
N THR A 235 9.51 20.05 -33.87
CA THR A 235 10.29 18.80 -33.98
C THR A 235 11.76 19.08 -34.24
N ARG A 236 12.07 20.05 -35.11
CA ARG A 236 13.45 20.44 -35.45
C ARG A 236 14.16 21.10 -34.27
N ILE A 237 13.45 21.96 -33.53
CA ILE A 237 13.97 22.63 -32.33
C ILE A 237 14.20 21.61 -31.21
N GLY A 238 13.30 20.62 -31.07
CA GLY A 238 13.34 19.62 -30.00
C GLY A 238 14.33 18.47 -30.26
N GLY A 239 14.31 17.87 -31.44
CA GLY A 239 14.79 16.51 -31.68
C GLY A 239 16.27 16.23 -31.32
N GLN A 240 17.21 17.07 -31.76
CA GLN A 240 18.64 16.79 -31.55
C GLN A 240 19.20 17.31 -30.23
N ARG A 241 18.69 18.45 -29.74
CA ARG A 241 19.18 19.05 -28.48
C ARG A 241 18.56 18.43 -27.24
N LEU A 242 17.34 17.90 -27.32
CA LEU A 242 16.74 17.19 -26.19
C LEU A 242 17.34 15.81 -26.02
N ALA A 243 17.45 15.01 -27.08
CA ALA A 243 17.86 13.60 -26.97
C ALA A 243 19.13 13.39 -26.11
N GLY A 244 20.22 14.12 -26.40
CA GLY A 244 21.45 14.04 -25.61
C GLY A 244 21.32 14.52 -24.16
N LYS A 245 20.46 15.52 -23.90
CA LYS A 245 20.19 16.02 -22.54
C LYS A 245 19.31 15.05 -21.75
N LEU A 246 18.33 14.44 -22.39
CA LEU A 246 17.44 13.46 -21.78
C LEU A 246 18.23 12.19 -21.41
N ASP A 247 19.12 11.74 -22.28
CA ASP A 247 20.03 10.62 -22.00
C ASP A 247 20.93 10.86 -20.78
N ALA A 248 21.61 12.02 -20.75
CA ALA A 248 22.45 12.37 -19.61
C ALA A 248 21.64 12.55 -18.31
N ARG A 249 20.39 13.00 -18.41
CA ARG A 249 19.50 13.12 -17.25
C ARG A 249 19.03 11.75 -16.77
N ALA A 250 18.59 10.87 -17.67
CA ALA A 250 18.20 9.50 -17.35
C ALA A 250 19.34 8.73 -16.69
N GLU A 251 20.57 8.87 -17.20
CA GLU A 251 21.75 8.22 -16.61
C GLU A 251 22.02 8.73 -15.18
N ARG A 252 21.92 10.05 -14.93
CA ARG A 252 22.10 10.60 -13.58
C ARG A 252 21.04 10.10 -12.59
N MET A 253 19.78 10.04 -13.01
CA MET A 253 18.68 9.53 -12.17
C MET A 253 18.86 8.03 -11.91
N THR A 254 19.23 7.27 -12.94
CA THR A 254 19.56 5.84 -12.81
C THR A 254 20.69 5.61 -11.82
N ALA A 255 21.77 6.38 -11.90
CA ALA A 255 22.90 6.26 -10.98
C ALA A 255 22.52 6.59 -9.54
N ALA A 256 21.64 7.59 -9.32
CA ALA A 256 21.12 7.93 -8.01
C ALA A 256 20.31 6.77 -7.40
N ASP A 257 19.41 6.17 -8.17
CA ASP A 257 18.61 5.03 -7.69
C ASP A 257 19.44 3.79 -7.43
N LEU A 258 20.40 3.47 -8.32
CA LEU A 258 21.32 2.35 -8.11
C LEU A 258 22.15 2.54 -6.83
N LYS A 259 22.57 3.78 -6.52
CA LYS A 259 23.21 4.09 -5.24
C LYS A 259 22.25 3.86 -4.06
N GLY A 260 20.99 4.25 -4.19
CA GLY A 260 19.93 3.98 -3.21
C GLY A 260 19.73 2.48 -2.96
N PHE A 261 19.66 1.68 -4.03
CA PHE A 261 19.53 0.21 -3.97
C PHE A 261 20.73 -0.46 -3.30
N LEU A 262 21.95 -0.07 -3.67
CA LEU A 262 23.18 -0.65 -3.10
C LEU A 262 23.46 -0.18 -1.67
N GLY A 263 22.96 0.98 -1.28
CA GLY A 263 23.08 1.51 0.08
C GLY A 263 21.90 1.13 0.96
N GLY A 264 20.95 2.05 1.10
CA GLY A 264 19.83 1.90 2.03
C GLY A 264 18.91 0.72 1.69
N GLY A 265 18.67 0.45 0.39
CA GLY A 265 17.84 -0.67 -0.05
C GLY A 265 18.39 -2.02 0.42
N ALA A 266 19.68 -2.27 0.19
CA ALA A 266 20.39 -3.46 0.66
C ALA A 266 20.27 -3.64 2.18
N GLN A 267 20.55 -2.59 2.95
CA GLN A 267 20.46 -2.63 4.41
C GLN A 267 19.03 -2.93 4.91
N ALA A 268 18.02 -2.35 4.27
CA ALA A 268 16.62 -2.63 4.60
C ALA A 268 16.24 -4.09 4.27
N LEU A 269 16.67 -4.61 3.12
CA LEU A 269 16.47 -6.02 2.74
C LEU A 269 17.17 -6.97 3.74
N GLU A 270 18.43 -6.70 4.08
CA GLU A 270 19.21 -7.50 5.04
C GLU A 270 18.58 -7.51 6.43
N SER A 271 18.06 -6.36 6.89
CA SER A 271 17.33 -6.27 8.16
C SER A 271 16.09 -7.16 8.20
N CYS A 272 15.58 -7.56 7.02
CA CYS A 272 14.47 -8.48 6.83
C CYS A 272 14.89 -9.90 6.44
N GLY A 273 16.17 -10.25 6.60
CA GLY A 273 16.69 -11.60 6.40
C GLY A 273 17.01 -11.96 4.95
N TYR A 274 16.92 -11.00 4.01
CA TYR A 274 17.41 -11.23 2.65
C TYR A 274 18.94 -11.28 2.67
N GLN A 275 19.50 -12.33 2.07
CA GLN A 275 20.94 -12.48 1.90
C GLN A 275 21.36 -11.79 0.61
N THR A 276 21.59 -10.48 0.64
CA THR A 276 21.93 -9.67 -0.55
C THR A 276 23.08 -10.29 -1.34
N GLN A 277 24.09 -10.86 -0.69
CA GLN A 277 25.24 -11.51 -1.32
C GLN A 277 24.91 -12.71 -2.23
N VAL A 278 23.74 -13.33 -2.10
CA VAL A 278 23.32 -14.45 -2.99
C VAL A 278 22.33 -14.03 -4.06
N LEU A 279 21.79 -12.82 -4.00
CA LEU A 279 20.84 -12.29 -4.97
C LEU A 279 21.57 -11.79 -6.22
N GLU A 280 20.99 -12.03 -7.39
CA GLU A 280 21.66 -11.82 -8.68
C GLU A 280 22.08 -10.36 -8.89
N PHE A 281 21.23 -9.42 -8.48
CA PHE A 281 21.51 -7.99 -8.59
C PHE A 281 22.81 -7.59 -7.91
N PHE A 282 23.10 -8.16 -6.74
CA PHE A 282 24.22 -7.73 -5.90
C PHE A 282 25.53 -8.46 -6.19
N LYS A 283 25.50 -9.63 -6.84
CA LYS A 283 26.72 -10.40 -7.19
C LYS A 283 27.66 -9.60 -8.09
N ASP A 284 27.08 -8.94 -9.08
CA ASP A 284 27.80 -8.18 -10.10
C ASP A 284 27.79 -6.67 -9.85
N ALA A 285 27.20 -6.24 -8.73
CA ALA A 285 27.15 -4.84 -8.39
C ALA A 285 28.57 -4.31 -8.07
N PRO A 286 28.89 -3.07 -8.48
CA PRO A 286 30.12 -2.44 -8.04
C PRO A 286 30.12 -2.37 -6.52
N LYS A 287 31.20 -2.88 -5.91
CA LYS A 287 31.37 -2.76 -4.46
C LYS A 287 31.37 -1.27 -4.13
N ALA A 288 30.51 -0.87 -3.20
CA ALA A 288 30.57 0.48 -2.65
C ALA A 288 32.00 0.70 -2.15
N SER A 289 32.73 1.63 -2.76
CA SER A 289 34.01 2.07 -2.24
C SER A 289 33.73 2.66 -0.85
N ALA A 290 34.20 1.94 0.16
CA ALA A 290 34.06 2.29 1.58
C ALA A 290 34.65 3.66 1.89
#